data_AF-X1CJP7-F1
#
_entry.id   AF-X1CJP7-F1
#
_cell.length_a   1.000
_cell.length_b   1.000
_cell.length_c   1.000
_cell.angle_alpha   90.00
_cell.angle_beta   90.00
_cell.angle_gamma   90.00
#
_symmetry.space_group_name_H-M   'P 1'
#
loop_
_entity.id
_entity.type
_entity.pdbx_description
1 polymer ?
#
loop_
_entity_poly.entity_id
_entity_poly.type
_entity_poly.pdbx_seq_one_letter_code
_entity_poly.pdbx_strand_id
1 'polypeptide(L)'
;ENQMPGGRITGTQKLLDAIEKAGAEFETIFVDTSVMNGPATALCGIANRMVKEKWGFPAASAPSNGSYMWTQARELWGFKGWSAADASLEALSSFFYHDMVFSGPMAGATRIFPAVAMADAFLATSVFAETKKLPKDSKHPLYKLFPDFVDQLKTLQ
;
A
#
# COMPACT_ATOMS: atom_id res chain seq x y z
N GLU A 1 -8.32 -7.57 -22.21
CA GLU A 1 -8.61 -6.69 -21.05
C GLU A 1 -7.58 -5.57 -20.97
N ASN A 2 -7.96 -4.40 -20.42
CA ASN A 2 -7.02 -3.30 -20.20
C ASN A 2 -6.18 -3.56 -18.93
N GLN A 3 -4.89 -3.81 -19.08
CA GLN A 3 -3.99 -4.09 -17.94
C GLN A 3 -3.42 -2.82 -17.27
N MET A 4 -3.73 -1.64 -17.79
CA MET A 4 -3.31 -0.34 -17.24
C MET A 4 -4.15 0.03 -16.00
N PRO A 5 -3.77 1.07 -15.22
CA PRO A 5 -4.54 1.51 -14.06
C PRO A 5 -6.02 1.77 -14.37
N GLY A 6 -6.32 2.36 -15.53
CA GLY A 6 -7.70 2.60 -15.97
C GLY A 6 -8.54 1.33 -16.11
N GLY A 7 -7.93 0.18 -16.42
CA GLY A 7 -8.66 -1.10 -16.46
C GLY A 7 -9.20 -1.53 -15.10
N ARG A 8 -8.47 -1.23 -14.02
CA ARG A 8 -8.89 -1.50 -12.63
C ARG A 8 -10.06 -0.62 -12.23
N ILE A 9 -10.11 0.63 -12.72
CA ILE A 9 -11.25 1.54 -12.53
C ILE A 9 -12.49 1.01 -13.26
N THR A 10 -12.35 0.57 -14.51
CA THR A 10 -13.45 -0.06 -15.23
C THR A 10 -13.92 -1.34 -14.53
N GLY A 11 -12.99 -2.16 -14.02
CA GLY A 11 -13.31 -3.37 -13.25
C GLY A 11 -14.08 -3.06 -11.97
N THR A 12 -13.63 -2.05 -11.22
CA THR A 12 -14.30 -1.59 -9.99
C THR A 12 -15.72 -1.14 -10.29
N GLN A 13 -15.94 -0.33 -11.33
CA GLN A 13 -17.29 0.10 -11.72
C GLN A 13 -18.20 -1.09 -12.01
N LYS A 14 -17.72 -2.09 -12.78
CA LYS A 14 -18.50 -3.29 -13.08
C LYS A 14 -18.90 -4.08 -11.83
N LEU A 15 -18.03 -4.15 -10.82
CA LEU A 15 -18.33 -4.80 -9.55
C LEU A 15 -19.41 -4.03 -8.78
N LEU A 16 -19.32 -2.69 -8.74
CA LEU A 16 -20.34 -1.85 -8.11
C LEU A 16 -21.70 -1.99 -8.81
N ASP A 17 -21.72 -1.96 -10.15
CA ASP A 17 -22.95 -2.15 -10.94
C ASP A 17 -23.56 -3.54 -10.68
N ALA A 18 -22.72 -4.57 -10.48
CA ALA A 18 -23.17 -5.92 -10.15
C ALA A 18 -23.74 -6.02 -8.72
N ILE A 19 -23.12 -5.34 -7.75
CA ILE A 19 -23.60 -5.23 -6.37
C ILE A 19 -24.99 -4.58 -6.35
N GLU A 20 -25.15 -3.46 -7.06
CA GLU A 20 -26.43 -2.75 -7.18
C GLU A 20 -27.50 -3.65 -7.83
N LYS A 21 -27.17 -4.31 -8.94
CA LYS A 21 -28.09 -5.22 -9.62
C LYS A 21 -28.53 -6.40 -8.75
N ALA A 22 -27.67 -6.85 -7.84
CA ALA A 22 -27.98 -7.92 -6.89
C ALA A 22 -28.81 -7.44 -5.68
N GLY A 23 -29.01 -6.12 -5.52
CA GLY A 23 -29.65 -5.54 -4.34
C GLY A 23 -28.83 -5.73 -3.06
N ALA A 24 -27.51 -5.88 -3.19
CA ALA A 24 -26.62 -6.05 -2.06
C ALA A 24 -26.17 -4.68 -1.53
N GLU A 25 -26.22 -4.51 -0.21
CA GLU A 25 -25.79 -3.30 0.48
C GLU A 25 -24.62 -3.62 1.41
N PHE A 26 -23.57 -2.81 1.33
CA PHE A 26 -22.39 -2.92 2.18
C PHE A 26 -22.20 -1.60 2.91
N GLU A 27 -22.00 -1.67 4.23
CA GLU A 27 -21.69 -0.49 5.04
C GLU A 27 -20.36 0.15 4.61
N THR A 28 -19.40 -0.68 4.21
CA THR A 28 -18.06 -0.25 3.81
C THR A 28 -17.53 -1.07 2.64
N ILE A 29 -16.74 -0.42 1.78
CA ILE A 29 -16.09 -1.05 0.61
C ILE A 29 -14.59 -0.75 0.68
N PHE A 30 -13.78 -1.79 0.47
CA PHE A 30 -12.34 -1.69 0.18
C PHE A 30 -12.11 -2.21 -1.24
N VAL A 31 -11.31 -1.51 -2.04
CA VAL A 31 -11.00 -1.92 -3.41
C VAL A 31 -9.60 -2.51 -3.47
N ASP A 32 -9.49 -3.81 -3.76
CA ASP A 32 -8.23 -4.45 -4.14
C ASP A 32 -8.00 -4.27 -5.65
N THR A 33 -6.96 -3.55 -6.02
CA THR A 33 -6.64 -3.24 -7.42
C THR A 33 -5.83 -4.32 -8.15
N SER A 34 -5.68 -5.50 -7.55
CA SER A 34 -5.11 -6.73 -8.12
C SER A 34 -3.72 -6.60 -8.77
N VAL A 35 -2.75 -7.27 -8.15
CA VAL A 35 -1.37 -7.29 -8.61
C VAL A 35 -1.10 -8.45 -9.57
N MET A 36 -0.19 -8.24 -10.52
CA MET A 36 0.24 -9.28 -11.47
C MET A 36 1.67 -9.81 -11.16
N ASN A 37 2.59 -8.90 -10.86
CA ASN A 37 3.98 -9.19 -10.49
C ASN A 37 4.56 -8.01 -9.70
N GLY A 38 5.79 -8.15 -9.18
CA GLY A 38 6.43 -7.13 -8.34
C GLY A 38 6.37 -5.72 -8.94
N PRO A 39 7.00 -5.45 -10.10
CA PRO A 39 6.98 -4.13 -10.72
C PRO A 39 5.57 -3.61 -11.07
N ALA A 40 4.66 -4.49 -11.49
CA ALA A 40 3.29 -4.11 -11.85
C ALA A 40 2.47 -3.58 -10.65
N THR A 41 2.95 -3.76 -9.41
CA THR A 41 2.37 -3.13 -8.22
C THR A 41 2.32 -1.60 -8.32
N ALA A 42 3.23 -0.97 -9.06
CA ALA A 42 3.16 0.47 -9.33
C ALA A 42 1.84 0.86 -10.04
N LEU A 43 1.33 0.01 -10.93
CA LEU A 43 0.03 0.23 -11.60
C LEU A 43 -1.13 0.14 -10.60
N CYS A 44 -0.99 -0.69 -9.57
CA CYS A 44 -1.95 -0.79 -8.47
C CYS A 44 -1.94 0.50 -7.64
N GLY A 45 -0.77 1.03 -7.29
CA GLY A 45 -0.67 2.33 -6.59
C GLY A 45 -1.32 3.48 -7.36
N ILE A 46 -1.10 3.57 -8.69
CA ILE A 46 -1.75 4.58 -9.53
C ILE A 46 -3.27 4.36 -9.57
N ALA A 47 -3.73 3.12 -9.69
CA ALA A 47 -5.15 2.80 -9.65
C ALA A 47 -5.78 3.12 -8.30
N ASN A 48 -5.08 2.86 -7.19
CA ASN A 48 -5.54 3.21 -5.85
C ASN A 48 -5.76 4.72 -5.72
N ARG A 49 -4.82 5.55 -6.21
CA ARG A 49 -5.04 7.00 -6.29
C ARG A 49 -6.34 7.34 -7.04
N MET A 50 -6.52 6.76 -8.22
CA MET A 50 -7.72 6.99 -9.05
C MET A 50 -9.02 6.50 -8.37
N VAL A 51 -8.97 5.38 -7.64
CA VAL A 51 -10.10 4.86 -6.86
C VAL A 51 -10.49 5.86 -5.77
N LYS A 52 -9.49 6.34 -5.02
CA LYS A 52 -9.68 7.32 -3.95
C LYS A 52 -10.21 8.65 -4.48
N GLU A 53 -9.68 9.14 -5.59
CA GLU A 53 -10.14 10.37 -6.25
C GLU A 53 -11.59 10.24 -6.76
N LYS A 54 -11.98 9.08 -7.29
CA LYS A 54 -13.31 8.89 -7.90
C LYS A 54 -14.41 8.54 -6.91
N TRP A 55 -14.15 7.64 -5.98
CA TRP A 55 -15.16 7.09 -5.06
C TRP A 55 -14.90 7.37 -3.59
N GLY A 56 -13.70 7.82 -3.23
CA GLY A 56 -13.30 7.99 -1.82
C GLY A 56 -13.08 6.68 -1.07
N PHE A 57 -13.13 5.53 -1.75
CA PHE A 57 -12.91 4.24 -1.12
C PHE A 57 -11.45 4.05 -0.72
N PRO A 58 -11.17 3.44 0.45
CA PRO A 58 -9.85 2.94 0.74
C PRO A 58 -9.47 1.86 -0.28
N ALA A 59 -8.20 1.88 -0.69
CA ALA A 59 -7.71 1.03 -1.75
C ALA A 59 -6.47 0.25 -1.33
N ALA A 60 -6.34 -0.97 -1.83
CA ALA A 60 -5.34 -1.93 -1.44
C ALA A 60 -4.84 -2.72 -2.65
N SER A 61 -3.82 -3.54 -2.41
CA SER A 61 -3.46 -4.66 -3.27
C SER A 61 -2.71 -5.72 -2.44
N ALA A 62 -2.29 -6.80 -3.10
CA ALA A 62 -1.51 -7.88 -2.50
C ALA A 62 -0.11 -8.01 -3.12
N PRO A 63 0.82 -7.06 -2.91
CA PRO A 63 2.13 -7.06 -3.53
C PRO A 63 2.94 -8.33 -3.25
N SER A 64 2.67 -9.00 -2.12
CA SER A 64 3.19 -10.33 -1.80
C SER A 64 2.98 -11.35 -2.92
N ASN A 65 1.89 -11.29 -3.69
CA ASN A 65 1.71 -12.18 -4.83
C ASN A 65 2.82 -11.96 -5.87
N GLY A 66 3.23 -10.71 -6.08
CA GLY A 66 4.31 -10.38 -6.99
C GLY A 66 5.68 -10.82 -6.51
N SER A 67 5.99 -10.66 -5.22
CA SER A 67 7.28 -11.07 -4.65
C SER A 67 7.40 -12.59 -4.52
N TYR A 68 6.34 -13.32 -4.15
CA TYR A 68 6.36 -14.78 -4.03
C TYR A 68 6.41 -15.47 -5.40
N MET A 69 5.83 -14.87 -6.44
CA MET A 69 5.94 -15.38 -7.82
C MET A 69 7.32 -15.14 -8.44
N TRP A 70 8.14 -14.26 -7.87
CA TRP A 70 9.50 -13.99 -8.36
C TRP A 70 10.53 -14.96 -7.76
N THR A 71 10.41 -16.24 -8.14
CA THR A 71 11.28 -17.31 -7.62
C THR A 71 12.75 -17.10 -7.96
N GLN A 72 13.05 -16.45 -9.09
CA GLN A 72 14.42 -16.18 -9.55
C GLN A 72 15.20 -15.30 -8.56
N ALA A 73 14.54 -14.42 -7.80
CA ALA A 73 15.22 -13.64 -6.77
C ALA A 73 15.86 -14.52 -5.68
N ARG A 74 15.26 -15.68 -5.37
CA ARG A 74 15.84 -16.64 -4.43
C ARG A 74 17.04 -17.37 -5.01
N GLU A 75 17.03 -17.66 -6.31
CA GLU A 75 18.16 -18.28 -7.01
C GLU A 75 19.36 -17.33 -7.07
N LEU A 76 19.10 -16.05 -7.37
CA LEU A 76 20.14 -15.03 -7.52
C LEU A 76 20.74 -14.57 -6.19
N TRP A 77 19.91 -14.39 -5.15
CA TRP A 77 20.32 -13.72 -3.91
C TRP A 77 19.94 -14.46 -2.62
N GLY A 78 19.45 -15.69 -2.74
CA GLY A 78 19.02 -16.50 -1.61
C GLY A 78 17.82 -15.91 -0.87
N PHE A 79 17.52 -16.47 0.29
CA PHE A 79 16.40 -16.05 1.12
C PHE A 79 16.54 -14.60 1.60
N LYS A 80 17.75 -14.14 1.92
CA LYS A 80 17.98 -12.76 2.40
C LYS A 80 17.70 -11.73 1.32
N GLY A 81 18.19 -11.95 0.10
CA GLY A 81 17.92 -11.01 -1.00
C GLY A 81 16.47 -11.01 -1.42
N TRP A 82 15.82 -12.18 -1.51
CA TRP A 82 14.38 -12.24 -1.75
C TRP A 82 13.57 -11.57 -0.63
N SER A 83 13.94 -11.78 0.64
CA SER A 83 13.27 -11.14 1.78
C SER A 83 13.41 -9.61 1.74
N ALA A 84 14.57 -9.10 1.29
CA ALA A 84 14.77 -7.67 1.09
C ALA A 84 13.90 -7.14 -0.06
N ALA A 85 13.81 -7.86 -1.18
CA ALA A 85 12.91 -7.50 -2.29
C ALA A 85 11.43 -7.49 -1.87
N ASP A 86 10.99 -8.51 -1.14
CA ASP A 86 9.64 -8.62 -0.57
C ASP A 86 9.32 -7.43 0.34
N ALA A 87 10.16 -7.17 1.35
CA ALA A 87 10.01 -6.05 2.26
C ALA A 87 10.03 -4.69 1.55
N SER A 88 10.87 -4.53 0.52
CA SER A 88 10.95 -3.29 -0.25
C SER A 88 9.68 -3.05 -1.07
N LEU A 89 9.10 -4.11 -1.63
CA LEU A 89 7.86 -4.02 -2.39
C LEU A 89 6.68 -3.62 -1.50
N GLU A 90 6.58 -4.18 -0.30
CA GLU A 90 5.53 -3.81 0.67
C GLU A 90 5.71 -2.37 1.20
N ALA A 91 6.95 -1.94 1.44
CA ALA A 91 7.27 -0.57 1.81
C ALA A 91 6.87 0.44 0.71
N LEU A 92 7.25 0.17 -0.55
CA LEU A 92 6.87 1.01 -1.68
C LEU A 92 5.35 1.08 -1.86
N SER A 93 4.66 -0.05 -1.68
CA SER A 93 3.20 -0.10 -1.78
C SER A 93 2.54 0.75 -0.70
N SER A 94 3.02 0.63 0.54
CA SER A 94 2.53 1.43 1.68
C SER A 94 2.72 2.93 1.47
N PHE A 95 3.85 3.34 0.87
CA PHE A 95 4.08 4.74 0.50
C PHE A 95 3.19 5.21 -0.67
N PHE A 96 2.85 4.31 -1.59
CA PHE A 96 2.24 4.65 -2.87
C PHE A 96 0.75 4.34 -2.93
N TYR A 97 -0.03 5.20 -2.28
CA TYR A 97 -1.50 5.25 -2.30
C TYR A 97 -2.26 4.02 -1.77
N HIS A 98 -1.60 3.08 -1.11
CA HIS A 98 -2.29 1.98 -0.43
C HIS A 98 -2.76 2.42 0.97
N ASP A 99 -4.00 2.09 1.32
CA ASP A 99 -4.54 2.21 2.68
C ASP A 99 -4.39 0.89 3.46
N MET A 100 -4.23 -0.23 2.74
CA MET A 100 -3.97 -1.55 3.28
C MET A 100 -3.12 -2.37 2.31
N VAL A 101 -2.35 -3.32 2.84
CA VAL A 101 -1.51 -4.24 2.10
C VAL A 101 -1.79 -5.66 2.56
N PHE A 102 -2.11 -6.56 1.63
CA PHE A 102 -2.12 -8.00 1.94
C PHE A 102 -0.69 -8.54 1.86
N SER A 103 -0.05 -8.69 3.01
CA SER A 103 1.40 -9.01 3.14
C SER A 103 1.78 -10.48 2.90
N GLY A 104 0.85 -11.30 2.43
CA GLY A 104 1.04 -12.73 2.27
C GLY A 104 1.19 -13.50 3.60
N PRO A 105 1.92 -14.64 3.61
CA PRO A 105 2.05 -15.52 4.78
C PRO A 105 2.56 -14.81 6.04
N MET A 106 1.90 -15.08 7.18
CA MET A 106 2.26 -14.52 8.49
C MET A 106 3.72 -14.77 8.90
N ALA A 107 4.34 -15.86 8.42
CA ALA A 107 5.76 -16.13 8.66
C ALA A 107 6.69 -15.03 8.14
N GLY A 108 6.21 -14.17 7.22
CA GLY A 108 6.92 -12.98 6.75
C GLY A 108 6.71 -11.71 7.55
N ALA A 109 5.83 -11.70 8.55
CA ALA A 109 5.50 -10.49 9.29
C ALA A 109 6.75 -9.79 9.88
N THR A 110 7.71 -10.55 10.41
CA THR A 110 8.91 -10.01 11.05
C THR A 110 9.82 -9.22 10.09
N ARG A 111 9.79 -9.50 8.79
CA ARG A 111 10.50 -8.70 7.76
C ARG A 111 9.65 -7.59 7.17
N ILE A 112 8.32 -7.76 7.11
CA ILE A 112 7.41 -6.79 6.47
C ILE A 112 7.04 -5.64 7.41
N PHE A 113 6.67 -5.92 8.65
CA PHE A 113 6.24 -4.89 9.60
C PHE A 113 7.23 -3.73 9.76
N PRO A 114 8.55 -3.96 9.98
CA PRO A 114 9.49 -2.84 10.11
C PRO A 114 9.62 -2.04 8.80
N ALA A 115 9.50 -2.68 7.64
CA ALA A 115 9.58 -2.01 6.35
C ALA A 115 8.35 -1.12 6.09
N VAL A 116 7.16 -1.62 6.37
CA VAL A 116 5.90 -0.84 6.30
C VAL A 116 5.90 0.31 7.30
N ALA A 117 6.31 0.07 8.55
CA ALA A 117 6.37 1.09 9.58
C ALA A 117 7.33 2.24 9.22
N MET A 118 8.48 1.91 8.62
CA MET A 118 9.41 2.91 8.10
C MET A 118 8.80 3.68 6.92
N ALA A 119 8.18 3.00 5.96
CA ALA A 119 7.55 3.64 4.81
C ALA A 119 6.42 4.60 5.21
N ASP A 120 5.62 4.24 6.21
CA ASP A 120 4.53 5.06 6.73
C ASP A 120 5.07 6.31 7.48
N ALA A 121 6.14 6.15 8.27
CA ALA A 121 6.84 7.28 8.87
C ALA A 121 7.49 8.21 7.82
N PHE A 122 8.06 7.62 6.77
CA PHE A 122 8.62 8.36 5.63
C PHE A 122 7.52 9.15 4.91
N LEU A 123 6.38 8.51 4.59
CA LEU A 123 5.22 9.15 3.96
C LEU A 123 4.71 10.32 4.80
N ALA A 124 4.54 10.12 6.11
CA ALA A 124 4.10 11.18 7.01
C ALA A 124 5.03 12.40 6.99
N THR A 125 6.33 12.17 6.85
CA THR A 125 7.32 13.26 6.72
C THR A 125 7.21 13.96 5.36
N SER A 126 6.98 13.23 4.27
CA SER A 126 6.72 13.83 2.95
C SER A 126 5.45 14.68 2.96
N VAL A 127 4.36 14.17 3.55
CA VAL A 127 3.10 14.91 3.71
C VAL A 127 3.30 16.14 4.59
N PHE A 128 4.10 16.05 5.65
CA PHE A 128 4.45 17.19 6.48
C PHE A 128 5.16 18.28 5.68
N ALA A 129 6.10 17.92 4.81
CA ALA A 129 6.83 18.89 4.00
C ALA A 129 5.89 19.74 3.12
N GLU A 130 4.85 19.12 2.56
CA GLU A 130 3.87 19.79 1.70
C GLU A 130 2.77 20.53 2.47
N THR A 131 2.36 20.01 3.63
CA THR A 131 1.12 20.45 4.30
C THR A 131 1.32 21.02 5.69
N LYS A 132 2.51 20.87 6.28
CA LYS A 132 2.83 21.15 7.70
C LYS A 132 1.97 20.39 8.71
N LYS A 133 1.29 19.32 8.27
CA LYS A 133 0.45 18.48 9.13
C LYS A 133 1.18 17.19 9.48
N LEU A 134 1.15 16.84 10.77
CA LEU A 134 1.58 15.54 11.27
C LEU A 134 0.39 14.56 11.29
N PRO A 135 0.63 13.24 11.36
CA PRO A 135 -0.43 12.24 11.48
C PRO A 135 -1.33 12.51 12.70
N LYS A 136 -2.64 12.29 12.54
CA LYS A 136 -3.62 12.52 13.61
C LYS A 136 -3.55 11.50 14.74
N ASP A 137 -3.20 10.25 14.42
CA ASP A 137 -3.11 9.18 15.41
C ASP A 137 -1.75 9.22 16.11
N SER A 138 -1.76 9.45 17.43
CA SER A 138 -0.57 9.36 18.29
C SER A 138 0.14 7.99 18.27
N LYS A 139 -0.55 6.93 17.81
CA LYS A 139 0.01 5.58 17.67
C LYS A 139 0.70 5.34 16.32
N HIS A 140 0.73 6.34 15.43
CA HIS A 140 1.36 6.25 14.11
C HIS A 140 2.86 5.89 14.23
N PRO A 141 3.43 5.09 13.30
CA PRO A 141 4.83 4.67 13.33
C PRO A 141 5.84 5.81 13.54
N LEU A 142 5.62 6.95 12.90
CA LEU A 142 6.45 8.16 13.08
C LEU A 142 6.60 8.56 14.55
N TYR A 143 5.50 8.63 15.32
CA TYR A 143 5.55 8.99 16.75
C TYR A 143 6.20 7.92 17.61
N LYS A 144 5.92 6.64 17.31
CA LYS A 144 6.41 5.52 18.12
C LYS A 144 7.90 5.27 17.95
N LEU A 145 8.41 5.46 16.72
CA LEU A 145 9.76 5.07 16.34
C LEU A 145 10.73 6.26 16.29
N PHE A 146 10.23 7.48 16.07
CA PHE A 146 11.05 8.69 15.91
C PHE A 146 10.50 9.89 16.71
N PRO A 147 10.26 9.77 18.03
CA PRO A 147 9.65 10.84 18.84
C PRO A 147 10.47 12.14 18.84
N ASP A 148 11.79 12.07 18.95
CA ASP A 148 12.66 13.26 18.96
C ASP A 148 12.59 14.03 17.63
N PHE A 149 12.49 13.30 16.50
CA PHE A 149 12.33 13.92 15.19
C PHE A 149 10.96 14.58 15.03
N VAL A 150 9.90 13.96 15.58
CA VAL A 150 8.58 14.59 15.63
C VAL A 150 8.64 15.91 16.39
N ASP A 151 9.32 15.97 17.53
CA ASP A 151 9.43 17.21 18.30
C ASP A 151 10.17 18.30 17.52
N GLN A 152 11.19 17.93 16.73
CA GLN A 152 11.80 18.85 15.76
C GLN A 152 10.80 19.33 14.71
N LEU A 153 10.01 18.44 14.10
CA LEU A 153 9.01 18.81 13.09
C LEU A 153 7.94 19.76 13.67
N LYS A 154 7.51 19.57 14.91
CA LYS A 154 6.57 20.48 15.59
C LYS A 154 7.08 21.92 15.71
N THR A 155 8.40 22.12 15.82
CA THR A 155 8.99 23.47 15.83
C THR A 155 8.91 24.16 14.46
N LEU A 156 8.64 23.40 13.40
CA LEU A 156 8.55 23.85 12.00
C LEU A 156 7.09 23.98 11.50
N GLN A 157 6.10 23.78 12.38
CA GLN A 157 4.67 23.88 12.07
C GLN A 157 4.17 25.32 12.03
#